data_AF-A0A527GIF3-F1
#
_entry.id   AF-A0A527GIF3-F1
#
_cell.length_a   1.000
_cell.length_b   1.000
_cell.length_c   1.000
_cell.angle_alpha   90.00
_cell.angle_beta   90.00
_cell.angle_gamma   90.00
#
_symmetry.space_group_name_H-M   'P 1'
#
loop_
_entity.id
_entity.type
_entity.pdbx_description
1 polymer ?
#
loop_
_entity_poly.entity_id
_entity_poly.type
_entity_poly.pdbx_seq_one_letter_code
_entity_poly.pdbx_strand_id
1 'polypeptide(L)'
;MEMVVVAPPAIGKIEDLRRRFFATPLQALLSLASLAVMVFLAWKLLNWAVFSAVFTTSGGPEACQAAAGACWSVIAARWRIILFGLYPYDEQWRSALACLIVVVMTVLSCVPAFWTGRRIALVWGAGTALFYVLMKGGVLGLPYVGEEAWGGLALTLFIFVTTCLIGFPLAICLALLRRSGLPWISRTTGLIIDGVRSLPLISILFTFAIVLPFALPQWLVGDKLYRVILGSAL
;
A
#
# COMPACT_ATOMS: atom_id res chain seq x y z
N MET A 1 -38.61 -41.03 9.79
CA MET A 1 -37.22 -41.42 10.08
C MET A 1 -36.36 -40.19 9.79
N GLU A 2 -36.25 -39.30 10.77
CA GLU A 2 -35.45 -38.08 10.66
C GLU A 2 -33.97 -38.44 10.81
N MET A 3 -33.16 -38.12 9.79
CA MET A 3 -31.71 -38.22 9.90
C MET A 3 -31.21 -37.05 10.74
N VAL A 4 -30.90 -37.32 12.00
CA VAL A 4 -30.13 -36.40 12.85
C VAL A 4 -28.73 -36.29 12.24
N VAL A 5 -28.47 -35.18 11.55
CA VAL A 5 -27.13 -34.81 11.09
C VAL A 5 -26.33 -34.39 12.31
N VAL A 6 -25.60 -35.33 12.91
CA VAL A 6 -24.66 -35.05 14.00
C VAL A 6 -23.47 -34.27 13.40
N ALA A 7 -23.28 -33.03 13.85
CA ALA A 7 -22.12 -32.24 13.47
C ALA A 7 -20.83 -32.96 13.91
N PRO A 8 -19.79 -33.02 13.06
CA PRO A 8 -18.56 -33.72 13.43
C PRO A 8 -17.93 -33.12 14.69
N PRO A 9 -17.31 -33.93 15.56
CA PRO A 9 -16.70 -33.43 16.78
C PRO A 9 -15.62 -32.39 16.46
N ALA A 10 -15.58 -31.31 17.23
CA ALA A 10 -14.60 -30.25 17.05
C ALA A 10 -13.18 -30.82 17.23
N ILE A 11 -12.39 -30.83 16.15
CA ILE A 11 -11.01 -31.31 16.16
C ILE A 11 -10.20 -30.37 17.06
N GLY A 12 -9.46 -30.92 18.03
CA GLY A 12 -8.57 -30.14 18.88
C GLY A 12 -7.49 -29.44 18.04
N LYS A 13 -7.13 -28.20 18.40
CA LYS A 13 -6.16 -27.38 17.63
C LYS A 13 -4.84 -28.12 17.32
N ILE A 14 -4.38 -28.95 18.25
CA ILE A 14 -3.14 -29.76 18.12
C ILE A 14 -3.32 -30.87 17.07
N GLU A 15 -4.48 -31.53 17.06
CA GLU A 15 -4.80 -32.58 16.09
C GLU A 15 -4.99 -31.99 14.68
N ASP A 16 -5.56 -30.79 14.57
CA ASP A 16 -5.68 -30.06 13.30
C ASP A 16 -4.30 -29.61 12.76
N LEU A 17 -3.40 -29.13 13.64
CA LEU A 17 -2.01 -28.82 13.29
C LEU A 17 -1.25 -30.06 12.82
N ARG A 18 -1.37 -31.19 13.54
CA ARG A 18 -0.74 -32.46 13.16
C ARG A 18 -1.23 -32.96 11.81
N ARG A 19 -2.54 -32.90 11.57
CA ARG A 19 -3.17 -33.34 10.32
C ARG A 19 -2.83 -32.45 9.12
N ARG A 20 -2.59 -31.14 9.32
CA ARG A 20 -2.25 -30.21 8.23
C ARG A 20 -0.77 -30.18 7.87
N PHE A 21 0.12 -30.26 8.85
CA PHE A 21 1.56 -30.06 8.65
C PHE A 21 2.39 -31.35 8.74
N PHE A 22 1.87 -32.39 9.40
CA PHE A 22 2.63 -33.61 9.73
C PHE A 22 1.89 -34.90 9.33
N ALA A 23 0.98 -34.86 8.35
CA ALA A 23 0.21 -36.03 7.93
C ALA A 23 1.04 -37.08 7.16
N THR A 24 2.11 -36.68 6.48
CA THR A 24 3.06 -37.60 5.83
C THR A 24 4.51 -37.27 6.23
N PRO A 25 5.46 -38.23 6.20
CA PRO A 25 6.86 -37.95 6.54
C PRO A 25 7.50 -36.88 5.63
N LEU A 26 7.08 -36.81 4.36
CA LEU A 26 7.51 -35.76 3.43
C LEU A 26 6.93 -34.39 3.83
N GLN A 27 5.66 -34.30 4.21
CA GLN A 27 5.06 -33.05 4.70
C GLN A 27 5.67 -32.59 6.03
N ALA A 28 5.97 -33.53 6.93
CA ALA A 28 6.66 -33.24 8.18
C ALA A 28 8.06 -32.66 7.91
N LEU A 29 8.82 -33.26 6.99
CA LEU A 29 10.14 -32.78 6.59
C LEU A 29 10.07 -31.40 5.92
N LEU A 30 9.13 -31.19 4.99
CA LEU A 30 8.93 -29.90 4.32
C LEU A 30 8.51 -28.81 5.30
N SER A 31 7.61 -29.11 6.24
CA SER A 31 7.15 -28.15 7.26
C SER A 31 8.28 -27.79 8.21
N LEU A 32 9.07 -28.78 8.66
CA LEU A 32 10.22 -28.54 9.54
C LEU A 32 11.33 -27.77 8.81
N ALA A 33 11.62 -28.11 7.55
CA ALA A 33 12.58 -27.39 6.74
C ALA A 33 12.14 -25.94 6.48
N SER A 34 10.87 -25.72 6.15
CA SER A 34 10.30 -24.38 5.96
C SER A 34 10.40 -23.56 7.25
N LEU A 35 10.07 -24.16 8.40
CA LEU A 35 10.19 -23.50 9.70
C LEU A 35 11.66 -23.18 10.02
N ALA A 36 12.57 -24.11 9.78
CA ALA A 36 14.01 -23.91 10.00
C ALA A 36 14.54 -22.75 9.14
N VAL A 37 14.16 -22.68 7.86
CA VAL A 37 14.53 -21.56 6.97
C VAL A 37 13.92 -20.25 7.45
N MET A 38 12.63 -20.23 7.83
CA MET A 38 11.99 -19.02 8.36
C MET A 38 12.70 -18.52 9.63
N VAL A 39 13.01 -19.40 10.57
CA VAL A 39 13.73 -19.06 11.81
C VAL A 39 15.16 -18.58 11.49
N PHE A 40 15.86 -19.24 10.57
CA PHE A 40 17.20 -18.84 10.15
C PHE A 40 17.22 -17.44 9.51
N LEU A 41 16.30 -17.18 8.57
CA LEU A 41 16.16 -15.88 7.92
C LEU A 41 15.76 -14.79 8.93
N ALA A 42 14.81 -15.09 9.81
CA ALA A 42 14.39 -14.17 10.87
C ALA A 42 15.56 -13.85 11.81
N TRP A 43 16.36 -14.85 12.20
CA TRP A 43 17.55 -14.64 13.02
C TRP A 43 18.59 -13.80 12.30
N LYS A 44 18.86 -14.07 11.02
CA LYS A 44 19.79 -13.24 10.22
C LYS A 44 19.31 -11.79 10.10
N LEU A 45 18.01 -11.58 9.87
CA LEU A 45 17.41 -10.26 9.81
C LEU A 45 17.50 -9.53 11.15
N LEU A 46 17.19 -10.19 12.27
CA LEU A 46 17.30 -9.60 13.61
C LEU A 46 18.75 -9.31 13.99
N ASN A 47 19.67 -10.20 13.65
CA ASN A 47 21.10 -9.98 13.87
C ASN A 47 21.61 -8.78 13.09
N TRP A 48 21.22 -8.66 11.82
CA TRP A 48 21.58 -7.50 11.02
C TRP A 48 20.89 -6.21 11.49
N ALA A 49 19.58 -6.24 11.74
CA ALA A 49 18.78 -5.06 12.02
C ALA A 49 18.94 -4.52 13.45
N VAL A 50 19.25 -5.36 14.43
CA VAL A 50 19.28 -4.96 15.85
C VAL A 50 20.62 -5.31 16.49
N PHE A 51 21.04 -6.57 16.47
CA PHE A 51 22.18 -7.00 17.29
C PHE A 51 23.54 -6.49 16.78
N SER A 52 23.70 -6.38 15.46
CA SER A 52 24.91 -5.84 14.82
C SER A 52 24.74 -4.40 14.34
N ALA A 53 23.65 -3.73 14.70
CA ALA A 53 23.28 -2.44 14.13
C ALA A 53 23.94 -1.25 14.84
N VAL A 54 24.19 -0.19 14.08
CA VAL A 54 24.79 1.05 14.58
C VAL A 54 23.69 2.07 14.87
N PHE A 55 23.51 2.40 16.14
CA PHE A 55 22.54 3.37 16.62
C PHE A 55 23.12 4.77 16.87
N THR A 56 24.45 4.89 16.94
CA THR A 56 25.13 6.15 17.29
C THR A 56 25.17 7.11 16.11
N THR A 57 24.86 8.40 16.36
CA THR A 57 24.95 9.48 15.37
C THR A 57 26.30 10.19 15.34
N SER A 58 27.19 9.92 16.31
CA SER A 58 28.46 10.62 16.52
C SER A 58 29.62 10.16 15.64
N GLY A 59 29.54 8.96 15.03
CA GLY A 59 30.61 8.38 14.21
C GLY A 59 30.50 8.61 12.69
N GLY A 60 29.54 9.43 12.26
CA GLY A 60 29.33 9.74 10.83
C GLY A 60 29.07 8.51 9.94
N PRO A 61 29.25 8.65 8.61
CA PRO A 61 29.10 7.54 7.65
C PRO A 61 30.12 6.40 7.85
N GLU A 62 31.30 6.70 8.38
CA GLU A 62 32.39 5.74 8.57
C GLU A 62 32.05 4.66 9.60
N ALA A 63 31.40 5.04 10.71
CA ALA A 63 30.94 4.08 11.72
C ALA A 63 29.93 3.07 11.14
N CYS A 64 29.12 3.47 10.16
CA CYS A 64 28.20 2.57 9.48
C CYS A 64 28.87 1.71 8.41
N GLN A 65 29.95 2.18 7.79
CA GLN A 65 30.74 1.38 6.85
C GLN A 65 31.57 0.31 7.56
N ALA A 66 32.05 0.59 8.78
CA ALA A 66 32.81 -0.34 9.59
C ALA A 66 31.95 -1.46 10.21
N ALA A 67 30.63 -1.25 10.30
CA ALA A 67 29.72 -2.22 10.91
C ALA A 67 29.10 -3.17 9.88
N ALA A 68 28.88 -4.42 10.27
CA ALA A 68 28.23 -5.44 9.44
C ALA A 68 26.69 -5.42 9.48
N GLY A 69 26.09 -4.53 10.29
CA GLY A 69 24.64 -4.45 10.51
C GLY A 69 23.99 -3.20 9.92
N ALA A 70 22.72 -3.00 10.27
CA ALA A 70 21.93 -1.86 9.81
C ALA A 70 22.41 -0.54 10.42
N CYS A 71 22.31 0.54 9.65
CA CYS A 71 22.70 1.88 10.06
C CYS A 71 21.47 2.71 10.47
N TRP A 72 21.11 2.67 11.76
CA TRP A 72 19.95 3.44 12.28
C TRP A 72 20.23 4.94 12.38
N SER A 73 21.49 5.37 12.33
CA SER A 73 21.86 6.78 12.34
C SER A 73 21.26 7.55 11.16
N VAL A 74 21.12 6.92 9.99
CA VAL A 74 20.45 7.52 8.82
C VAL A 74 18.97 7.77 9.10
N ILE A 75 18.28 6.81 9.72
CA ILE A 75 16.88 6.95 10.09
C ILE A 75 16.75 8.06 11.14
N ALA A 76 17.58 8.07 12.18
CA ALA A 76 17.59 9.13 13.19
C ALA A 76 17.87 10.52 12.60
N ALA A 77 18.70 10.63 11.56
CA ALA A 77 19.01 11.90 10.90
C ALA A 77 17.95 12.33 9.86
N ARG A 78 17.18 11.39 9.29
CA ARG A 78 16.28 11.62 8.13
C ARG A 78 14.83 11.23 8.37
N TRP A 79 14.43 10.81 9.58
CA TRP A 79 13.06 10.40 9.87
C TRP A 79 12.02 11.46 9.47
N ARG A 80 12.35 12.74 9.64
CA ARG A 80 11.46 13.87 9.30
C ARG A 80 11.14 13.92 7.81
N ILE A 81 12.14 13.81 6.93
CA ILE A 81 11.91 13.83 5.48
C ILE A 81 11.26 12.53 4.99
N ILE A 82 11.52 11.41 5.66
CA ILE A 82 10.88 10.12 5.37
C ILE A 82 9.38 10.16 5.68
N LEU A 83 8.97 10.77 6.80
CA LEU A 83 7.56 10.84 7.18
C LEU A 83 6.82 12.00 6.50
N PHE A 84 7.39 13.20 6.49
CA PHE A 84 6.68 14.43 6.11
C PHE A 84 7.19 15.04 4.80
N GLY A 85 8.26 14.52 4.19
CA GLY A 85 8.81 15.08 2.96
C GLY A 85 9.35 16.49 3.14
N LEU A 86 9.00 17.38 2.21
CA LEU A 86 9.38 18.79 2.20
C LEU A 86 8.32 19.70 2.86
N TYR A 87 7.37 19.10 3.59
CA TYR A 87 6.27 19.84 4.21
C TYR A 87 6.80 20.82 5.28
N PRO A 88 6.28 22.07 5.34
CA PRO A 88 6.75 23.10 6.27
C PRO A 88 6.76 22.62 7.71
N TYR A 89 7.82 22.96 8.45
CA TYR A 89 8.07 22.41 9.78
C TYR A 89 6.93 22.67 10.78
N ASP A 90 6.43 23.89 10.81
CA ASP A 90 5.37 24.31 11.75
C ASP A 90 4.03 23.62 11.47
N GLU A 91 3.83 23.13 10.24
CA GLU A 91 2.59 22.54 9.76
C GLU A 91 2.64 21.00 9.71
N GLN A 92 3.74 20.37 10.13
CA GLN A 92 3.93 18.90 10.03
C GLN A 92 2.86 18.09 10.78
N TRP A 93 2.25 18.66 11.81
CA TRP A 93 1.14 18.05 12.54
C TRP A 93 -0.05 17.73 11.60
N ARG A 94 -0.27 18.53 10.56
CA ARG A 94 -1.31 18.30 9.54
C ARG A 94 -1.01 17.05 8.73
N SER A 95 0.24 16.88 8.33
CA SER A 95 0.71 15.70 7.60
C SER A 95 0.63 14.44 8.47
N ALA A 96 1.01 14.52 9.75
CA ALA A 96 0.84 13.43 10.71
C ALA A 96 -0.63 13.03 10.89
N LEU A 97 -1.52 14.02 11.06
CA LEU A 97 -2.95 13.78 11.22
C LEU A 97 -3.58 13.23 9.93
N ALA A 98 -3.12 13.70 8.76
CA ALA A 98 -3.53 13.16 7.46
C ALA A 98 -3.15 11.66 7.33
N CYS A 99 -1.92 11.29 7.69
CA CYS A 99 -1.51 9.89 7.76
C CYS A 99 -2.39 9.07 8.72
N LEU A 100 -2.70 9.61 9.90
CA LEU A 100 -3.57 8.96 10.87
C LEU A 100 -5.00 8.74 10.32
N ILE A 101 -5.55 9.72 9.60
CA ILE A 101 -6.86 9.60 8.94
C ILE A 101 -6.87 8.41 7.97
N VAL A 102 -5.82 8.24 7.18
CA VAL A 102 -5.72 7.09 6.25
C VAL A 102 -5.66 5.78 7.03
N VAL A 103 -4.88 5.70 8.10
CA VAL A 103 -4.81 4.50 8.96
C VAL A 103 -6.18 4.17 9.54
N VAL A 104 -6.88 5.15 10.12
CA VAL A 104 -8.23 4.98 10.67
C VAL A 104 -9.19 4.53 9.57
N MET A 105 -9.16 5.16 8.40
CA MET A 105 -9.98 4.78 7.24
C MET A 105 -9.74 3.33 6.81
N THR A 106 -8.48 2.88 6.77
CA THR A 106 -8.13 1.48 6.48
C THR A 106 -8.64 0.53 7.55
N VAL A 107 -8.43 0.84 8.83
CA VAL A 107 -8.90 0.02 9.96
C VAL A 107 -10.43 -0.10 9.94
N LEU A 108 -11.15 1.00 9.73
CA LEU A 108 -12.62 0.98 9.60
C LEU A 108 -13.08 0.12 8.42
N SER A 109 -12.31 0.06 7.34
CA SER A 109 -12.60 -0.80 6.17
C SER A 109 -12.42 -2.29 6.48
N CYS A 110 -11.54 -2.63 7.43
CA CYS A 110 -11.36 -4.01 7.89
C CYS A 110 -12.46 -4.48 8.86
N VAL A 111 -13.30 -3.56 9.37
CA VAL A 111 -14.39 -3.89 10.31
C VAL A 111 -15.66 -4.27 9.52
N PRO A 112 -16.20 -5.50 9.69
CA PRO A 112 -17.37 -5.97 8.93
C PRO A 112 -18.61 -5.07 9.04
N ALA A 113 -18.76 -4.33 10.15
CA ALA A 113 -19.88 -3.40 10.36
C ALA A 113 -19.94 -2.25 9.32
N PHE A 114 -18.83 -1.95 8.64
CA PHE A 114 -18.74 -0.89 7.62
C PHE A 114 -18.84 -1.41 6.18
N TRP A 115 -19.02 -2.72 5.95
CA TRP A 115 -19.03 -3.33 4.62
C TRP A 115 -20.27 -3.05 3.77
N THR A 116 -21.21 -2.23 4.25
CA THR A 116 -22.29 -1.72 3.41
C THR A 116 -21.73 -0.75 2.37
N GLY A 117 -22.09 -0.90 1.09
CA GLY A 117 -21.54 -0.08 -0.01
C GLY A 117 -21.62 1.44 0.24
N ARG A 118 -22.71 1.93 0.83
CA ARG A 118 -22.83 3.35 1.22
C ARG A 118 -21.85 3.74 2.34
N ARG A 119 -21.67 2.90 3.36
CA ARG A 119 -20.78 3.18 4.49
C ARG A 119 -19.33 3.19 4.06
N ILE A 120 -18.90 2.20 3.27
CA ILE A 120 -17.52 2.13 2.81
C ILE A 120 -17.20 3.30 1.86
N ALA A 121 -18.14 3.65 0.96
CA ALA A 121 -17.98 4.81 0.09
C ALA A 121 -17.91 6.13 0.89
N LEU A 122 -18.71 6.27 1.95
CA LEU A 122 -18.63 7.44 2.84
C LEU A 122 -17.31 7.50 3.61
N VAL A 123 -16.84 6.38 4.18
CA VAL A 123 -15.56 6.32 4.91
C VAL A 123 -14.40 6.71 4.00
N TRP A 124 -14.35 6.14 2.79
CA TRP A 124 -13.29 6.44 1.83
C TRP A 124 -13.39 7.85 1.23
N GLY A 125 -14.59 8.28 0.85
CA GLY A 125 -14.83 9.61 0.31
C GLY A 125 -14.55 10.72 1.33
N ALA A 126 -15.08 10.59 2.54
CA ALA A 126 -14.86 11.56 3.62
C ALA A 126 -13.40 11.53 4.10
N GLY A 127 -12.81 10.35 4.27
CA GLY A 127 -11.41 10.20 4.68
C GLY A 127 -10.44 10.85 3.68
N THR A 128 -10.67 10.64 2.38
CA THR A 128 -9.84 11.23 1.33
C THR A 128 -10.04 12.74 1.22
N ALA A 129 -11.29 13.21 1.30
CA ALA A 129 -11.58 14.65 1.30
C ALA A 129 -10.93 15.34 2.49
N LEU A 130 -11.04 14.75 3.69
CA LEU A 130 -10.42 15.28 4.90
C LEU A 130 -8.89 15.29 4.79
N PHE A 131 -8.28 14.21 4.30
CA PHE A 131 -6.85 14.14 4.01
C PHE A 131 -6.42 15.28 3.09
N TYR A 132 -7.10 15.42 1.94
CA TYR A 132 -6.71 16.37 0.91
C TYR A 132 -6.87 17.82 1.37
N VAL A 133 -7.98 18.15 2.02
CA VAL A 133 -8.23 19.49 2.59
C VAL A 133 -7.19 19.82 3.66
N LEU A 134 -6.89 18.86 4.54
CA LEU A 134 -5.91 19.06 5.61
C LEU A 134 -4.50 19.27 5.07
N MET A 135 -4.10 18.54 4.02
CA MET A 135 -2.77 18.67 3.40
C MET A 135 -2.62 19.94 2.58
N LYS A 136 -3.60 20.26 1.73
CA LYS A 136 -3.56 21.43 0.83
C LYS A 136 -3.70 22.75 1.58
N GLY A 137 -4.57 22.78 2.60
CA GLY A 137 -4.89 24.01 3.32
C GLY A 137 -5.59 25.04 2.44
N GLY A 138 -5.49 26.32 2.79
CA GLY A 138 -6.19 27.42 2.11
C GLY A 138 -7.66 27.57 2.50
N VAL A 139 -8.15 26.73 3.42
CA VAL A 139 -9.49 26.80 4.01
C VAL A 139 -9.37 26.76 5.54
N LEU A 140 -10.38 27.27 6.24
CA LEU A 140 -10.42 27.32 7.71
C LEU A 140 -9.25 28.09 8.36
N GLY A 141 -8.64 29.04 7.63
CA GLY A 141 -7.50 29.83 8.11
C GLY A 141 -6.16 29.11 8.08
N LEU A 142 -6.10 27.89 7.50
CA LEU A 142 -4.85 27.15 7.35
C LEU A 142 -4.00 27.71 6.20
N PRO A 143 -2.66 27.80 6.36
CA PRO A 143 -1.79 28.21 5.28
C PRO A 143 -1.85 27.21 4.13
N TYR A 144 -1.85 27.76 2.91
CA TYR A 144 -1.81 26.97 1.68
C TYR A 144 -0.44 26.33 1.51
N VAL A 145 -0.42 25.01 1.25
CA VAL A 145 0.79 24.24 0.96
C VAL A 145 0.58 23.49 -0.34
N GLY A 146 1.34 23.87 -1.37
CA GLY A 146 1.28 23.26 -2.70
C GLY A 146 1.69 21.79 -2.71
N GLU A 147 1.16 21.06 -3.68
CA GLU A 147 1.38 19.63 -3.87
C GLU A 147 2.86 19.29 -4.14
N GLU A 148 3.65 20.24 -4.63
CA GLU A 148 5.10 20.12 -4.84
C GLU A 148 5.89 19.92 -3.54
N ALA A 149 5.35 20.38 -2.41
CA ALA A 149 5.99 20.21 -1.09
C ALA A 149 5.57 18.89 -0.41
N TRP A 150 4.58 18.18 -0.96
CA TRP A 150 4.11 16.94 -0.38
C TRP A 150 5.14 15.84 -0.64
N GLY A 151 5.43 15.05 0.39
CA GLY A 151 6.40 13.96 0.27
C GLY A 151 6.31 12.98 1.42
N GLY A 152 7.28 12.07 1.46
CA GLY A 152 7.37 11.05 2.50
C GLY A 152 6.14 10.14 2.57
N LEU A 153 5.84 9.69 3.77
CA LEU A 153 4.72 8.79 4.07
C LEU A 153 3.37 9.36 3.63
N ALA A 154 3.14 10.66 3.84
CA ALA A 154 1.86 11.28 3.49
C ALA A 154 1.58 11.20 1.97
N LEU A 155 2.58 11.47 1.13
CA LEU A 155 2.44 11.35 -0.31
C LEU A 155 2.18 9.90 -0.75
N THR A 156 2.89 8.94 -0.16
CA THR A 156 2.70 7.51 -0.46
C THR A 156 1.28 7.05 -0.10
N LEU A 157 0.80 7.42 1.09
CA LEU A 157 -0.56 7.12 1.52
C LEU A 157 -1.61 7.80 0.64
N PHE A 158 -1.37 9.05 0.23
CA PHE A 158 -2.26 9.75 -0.69
C PHE A 158 -2.39 9.01 -2.03
N ILE A 159 -1.26 8.68 -2.66
CA ILE A 159 -1.23 7.95 -3.94
C ILE A 159 -1.94 6.61 -3.80
N PHE A 160 -1.69 5.88 -2.70
CA PHE A 160 -2.38 4.62 -2.41
C PHE A 160 -3.91 4.81 -2.36
N VAL A 161 -4.39 5.77 -1.55
CA VAL A 161 -5.82 6.00 -1.36
C VAL A 161 -6.50 6.45 -2.66
N THR A 162 -5.91 7.39 -3.40
CA THR A 162 -6.48 7.85 -4.67
C THR A 162 -6.45 6.76 -5.74
N THR A 163 -5.39 5.96 -5.78
CA THR A 163 -5.29 4.80 -6.70
C THR A 163 -6.36 3.77 -6.38
N CYS A 164 -6.60 3.47 -5.10
CA CYS A 164 -7.69 2.58 -4.70
C CYS A 164 -9.07 3.16 -5.08
N LEU A 165 -9.31 4.44 -4.79
CA LEU A 165 -10.59 5.10 -5.10
C LEU A 165 -10.95 5.09 -6.58
N ILE A 166 -9.97 5.26 -7.46
CA ILE A 166 -10.17 5.30 -8.91
C ILE A 166 -10.08 3.90 -9.51
N GLY A 167 -9.05 3.15 -9.12
CA GLY A 167 -8.72 1.85 -9.67
C GLY A 167 -9.70 0.74 -9.28
N PHE A 168 -10.26 0.74 -8.07
CA PHE A 168 -11.24 -0.30 -7.69
C PHE A 168 -12.55 -0.22 -8.52
N PRO A 169 -13.22 0.94 -8.64
CA PRO A 169 -14.39 1.06 -9.50
C PRO A 169 -14.07 0.73 -10.96
N LEU A 170 -12.93 1.22 -11.47
CA LEU A 170 -12.49 0.93 -12.84
C LEU A 170 -12.29 -0.57 -13.06
N ALA A 171 -11.62 -1.26 -12.12
CA ALA A 171 -11.41 -2.70 -12.17
C ALA A 171 -12.73 -3.49 -12.12
N ILE A 172 -13.70 -3.06 -11.30
CA ILE A 172 -15.04 -3.68 -11.25
C ILE A 172 -15.75 -3.50 -12.60
N CYS A 173 -15.76 -2.28 -13.16
CA CYS A 173 -16.34 -2.01 -14.47
C CYS A 173 -15.72 -2.89 -15.55
N LEU A 174 -14.38 -2.90 -15.65
CA LEU A 174 -13.66 -3.73 -16.64
C LEU A 174 -13.91 -5.23 -16.44
N ALA A 175 -14.01 -5.69 -15.19
CA ALA A 175 -14.33 -7.09 -14.89
C ALA A 175 -15.77 -7.47 -15.33
N LEU A 176 -16.74 -6.58 -15.11
CA LEU A 176 -18.11 -6.77 -15.59
C LEU A 176 -18.17 -6.76 -17.12
N LEU A 177 -17.47 -5.85 -17.78
CA LEU A 177 -17.37 -5.80 -19.25
C LEU A 177 -16.75 -7.08 -19.83
N ARG A 178 -15.68 -7.60 -19.21
CA ARG A 178 -15.05 -8.87 -19.62
C ARG A 178 -16.02 -10.06 -19.53
N ARG A 179 -16.94 -10.05 -18.55
CA ARG A 179 -17.97 -11.10 -18.37
C ARG A 179 -19.25 -10.89 -19.21
N SER A 180 -19.32 -9.83 -20.02
CA SER A 180 -20.51 -9.55 -20.83
C SER A 180 -20.74 -10.62 -21.90
N GLY A 181 -22.01 -10.89 -22.22
CA GLY A 181 -22.40 -11.87 -23.25
C GLY A 181 -22.12 -11.41 -24.69
N LEU A 182 -21.71 -10.16 -24.90
CA LEU A 182 -21.38 -9.60 -26.21
C LEU A 182 -19.90 -9.90 -26.53
N PRO A 183 -19.62 -10.77 -27.52
CA PRO A 183 -18.26 -11.27 -27.75
C PRO A 183 -17.29 -10.19 -28.20
N TRP A 184 -17.77 -9.12 -28.84
CA TRP A 184 -16.92 -8.00 -29.26
C TRP A 184 -16.43 -7.18 -28.06
N ILE A 185 -17.32 -6.83 -27.13
CA ILE A 185 -16.98 -6.06 -25.91
C ILE A 185 -16.10 -6.88 -24.97
N SER A 186 -16.44 -8.15 -24.75
CA SER A 186 -15.67 -9.03 -23.87
C SER A 186 -14.23 -9.21 -24.37
N ARG A 187 -14.05 -9.42 -25.70
CA ARG A 187 -12.71 -9.61 -26.30
C ARG A 187 -11.88 -8.33 -26.28
N THR A 188 -12.44 -7.18 -26.65
CA THR A 188 -11.70 -5.91 -26.62
C THR A 188 -11.30 -5.54 -25.20
N THR A 189 -12.19 -5.72 -24.23
CA THR A 189 -11.88 -5.51 -22.81
C THR A 189 -10.81 -6.48 -22.30
N GLY A 190 -10.88 -7.76 -22.70
CA GLY A 190 -9.86 -8.76 -22.39
C GLY A 190 -8.48 -8.36 -22.90
N LEU A 191 -8.39 -7.91 -24.16
CA LEU A 191 -7.15 -7.42 -24.75
C LEU A 191 -6.56 -6.22 -23.99
N ILE A 192 -7.40 -5.27 -23.55
CA ILE A 192 -6.96 -4.12 -22.75
C ILE A 192 -6.39 -4.59 -21.41
N ILE A 193 -7.11 -5.45 -20.67
CA ILE A 193 -6.66 -5.95 -19.37
C ILE A 193 -5.35 -6.73 -19.50
N ASP A 194 -5.28 -7.67 -20.43
CA ASP A 194 -4.12 -8.54 -20.59
C ASP A 194 -2.92 -7.74 -21.14
N GLY A 195 -3.18 -6.72 -21.97
CA GLY A 195 -2.19 -5.73 -22.42
C GLY A 195 -1.59 -4.90 -21.29
N VAL A 196 -2.41 -4.23 -20.48
CA VAL A 196 -1.93 -3.42 -19.34
C VAL A 196 -1.14 -4.28 -18.35
N ARG A 197 -1.60 -5.51 -18.07
CA ARG A 197 -0.91 -6.43 -17.15
C ARG A 197 0.42 -6.96 -17.69
N SER A 198 0.64 -6.88 -19.00
CA SER A 198 1.89 -7.25 -19.65
C SER A 198 2.93 -6.12 -19.65
N LEU A 199 2.48 -4.87 -19.45
CA LEU A 199 3.37 -3.71 -19.43
C LEU A 199 4.03 -3.54 -18.06
N PRO A 200 5.34 -3.27 -18.00
CA PRO A 200 6.00 -2.88 -16.76
C PRO A 200 5.36 -1.60 -16.21
N LEU A 201 5.04 -1.57 -14.91
CA LEU A 201 4.49 -0.39 -14.25
C LEU A 201 5.37 0.85 -14.46
N ILE A 202 6.70 0.66 -14.47
CA ILE A 202 7.65 1.75 -14.74
C ILE A 202 7.44 2.39 -16.12
N SER A 203 7.10 1.61 -17.14
CA SER A 203 6.84 2.13 -18.49
C SER A 203 5.57 2.96 -18.54
N ILE A 204 4.51 2.53 -17.85
CA ILE A 204 3.26 3.28 -17.71
C ILE A 204 3.53 4.58 -16.96
N LEU A 205 4.17 4.51 -15.80
CA LEU A 205 4.51 5.68 -14.99
C LEU A 205 5.39 6.68 -15.76
N PHE A 206 6.41 6.20 -16.49
CA PHE A 206 7.25 7.05 -17.33
C PHE A 206 6.44 7.74 -18.43
N THR A 207 5.55 7.00 -19.09
CA THR A 207 4.68 7.54 -20.13
C THR A 207 3.79 8.66 -19.58
N PHE A 208 3.11 8.44 -18.46
CA PHE A 208 2.24 9.45 -17.85
C PHE A 208 3.00 10.63 -17.24
N ALA A 209 4.15 10.37 -16.60
CA ALA A 209 4.92 11.41 -15.93
C ALA A 209 5.71 12.29 -16.90
N ILE A 210 6.27 11.72 -17.98
CA ILE A 210 7.25 12.37 -18.84
C ILE A 210 6.76 12.51 -20.28
N VAL A 211 6.18 11.49 -20.90
CA VAL A 211 5.80 11.54 -22.33
C VAL A 211 4.49 12.31 -22.57
N LEU A 212 3.46 12.01 -21.77
CA LEU A 212 2.13 12.62 -21.83
C LEU A 212 2.12 14.17 -21.85
N PRO A 213 2.89 14.90 -21.02
CA PRO A 213 2.89 16.36 -21.06
C PRO A 213 3.38 16.96 -22.39
N PHE A 214 4.15 16.22 -23.20
CA PHE A 214 4.55 16.69 -24.54
C PHE A 214 3.44 16.55 -25.58
N ALA A 215 2.49 15.64 -25.35
CA ALA A 215 1.35 15.40 -26.23
C ALA A 215 0.13 16.25 -25.86
N LEU A 216 0.06 16.76 -24.62
CA LEU A 216 -1.05 17.57 -24.13
C LEU A 216 -0.80 19.07 -24.33
N PRO A 217 -1.83 19.85 -24.71
CA PRO A 217 -1.73 21.31 -24.75
C PRO A 217 -1.57 21.87 -23.33
N GLN A 218 -0.90 23.03 -23.19
CA GLN A 218 -0.44 23.58 -21.91
C GLN A 218 -1.54 23.72 -20.84
N TRP A 219 -2.80 23.89 -21.23
CA TRP A 219 -3.95 24.00 -20.33
C TRP A 219 -4.43 22.67 -19.74
N LEU A 220 -4.04 21.53 -20.32
CA LEU A 220 -4.46 20.18 -19.90
C LEU A 220 -3.32 19.37 -19.25
N VAL A 221 -2.13 19.95 -19.13
CA VAL A 221 -0.93 19.25 -18.62
C VAL A 221 -1.10 18.82 -17.15
N GLY A 222 -1.74 19.65 -16.33
CA GLY A 222 -1.98 19.39 -14.90
C GLY A 222 -0.70 19.16 -14.08
N ASP A 223 -0.85 19.06 -12.76
CA ASP A 223 0.29 18.82 -11.88
C ASP A 223 0.84 17.41 -12.07
N LYS A 224 2.15 17.26 -11.83
CA LYS A 224 2.86 15.97 -11.96
C LYS A 224 2.23 14.89 -11.09
N LEU A 225 1.74 15.25 -9.90
CA LEU A 225 1.10 14.32 -8.96
C LEU A 225 -0.14 13.64 -9.56
N TYR A 226 -1.05 14.40 -10.17
CA TYR A 226 -2.28 13.85 -10.73
C TYR A 226 -2.03 12.93 -11.93
N ARG A 227 -1.03 13.25 -12.75
CA ARG A 227 -0.61 12.38 -13.86
C ARG A 227 -0.08 11.04 -13.38
N VAL A 228 0.72 11.05 -12.32
CA VAL A 228 1.22 9.82 -11.68
C VAL A 228 0.06 8.99 -11.12
N ILE A 229 -0.91 9.62 -10.45
CA ILE A 229 -2.10 8.94 -9.91
C ILE A 229 -2.93 8.30 -11.02
N LEU A 230 -3.12 9.00 -12.15
CA LEU A 230 -3.87 8.47 -13.29
C LEU A 230 -3.15 7.25 -13.90
N GLY A 231 -1.83 7.33 -14.03
CA GLY A 231 -1.03 6.21 -14.54
C GLY A 231 -0.97 5.02 -13.58
N SER A 232 -1.03 5.23 -12.27
CA SER A 232 -1.02 4.14 -11.28
C SER A 232 -2.39 3.48 -11.08
N ALA A 233 -3.48 4.17 -11.40
CA ALA A 233 -4.85 3.66 -11.29
C ALA A 233 -5.29 2.78 -12.48
N LEU A 234 -4.54 2.81 -13.58
CA LEU A 234 -4.80 2.07 -14.82
C LEU A 234 -4.16 0.68 -14.78
#